data_AF-A0A7S3DXM8-F1
#
_entry.id   AF-A0A7S3DXM8-F1
#
_cell.length_a   1.000
_cell.length_b   1.000
_cell.length_c   1.000
_cell.angle_alpha   90.00
_cell.angle_beta   90.00
_cell.angle_gamma   90.00
#
_symmetry.space_group_name_H-M   'P 1'
#
loop_
_entity.id
_entity.type
_entity.pdbx_description
1 polymer ?
#
loop_
_entity_poly.entity_id
_entity_poly.type
_entity_poly.pdbx_seq_one_letter_code
_entity_poly.pdbx_strand_id
1 'polypeptide(L)'
;GMKWIDEPFSIDPQELAHNFATSSVLDRSKIFSIFVFVAVSVLILPFLVCLHVDGTFGPDASWFATLIPLWFWDAFILFYHIRVILMGPIQKPDHIPAEEWVDPLPMKKRFFSLARFLLIVLFELLVALKLDLIANIPWSVIFFPLYIWEATTLYKKWPLARMRIVTVEDLEQALGKPFTQFTQPEKDLIGKRYNVVPNLNCPEFEAAQKLKVRARHDIIKSLFRVVFVIVLLVQLDGNFDWNWWIVFSPFWVMTVLICFANFQAYAEVQENTLKKDPNL
;
A
#
# COMPACT_ATOMS: atom_id res chain seq x y z
N GLY A 1 -4.77 20.65 12.73
CA GLY A 1 -5.19 19.77 13.84
C GLY A 1 -6.67 19.46 13.71
N MET A 2 -7.54 20.28 14.30
CA MET A 2 -9.01 20.09 14.28
C MET A 2 -9.62 19.99 12.87
N LYS A 3 -9.24 20.86 11.92
CA LYS A 3 -9.67 20.71 10.51
C LYS A 3 -9.34 19.34 9.90
N TRP A 4 -8.26 18.68 10.31
CA TRP A 4 -7.91 17.34 9.82
C TRP A 4 -8.76 16.24 10.47
N ILE A 5 -9.34 16.53 11.63
CA ILE A 5 -10.28 15.67 12.35
C ILE A 5 -11.67 15.78 11.72
N ASP A 6 -12.08 17.00 11.39
CA ASP A 6 -13.42 17.31 10.90
C ASP A 6 -13.54 17.12 9.37
N GLU A 7 -12.49 17.50 8.63
CA GLU A 7 -12.43 17.47 7.17
C GLU A 7 -11.02 17.05 6.68
N PRO A 8 -10.65 15.77 6.78
CA PRO A 8 -9.30 15.28 6.44
C PRO A 8 -8.88 15.55 4.99
N PHE A 9 -9.81 15.88 4.10
CA PHE A 9 -9.58 16.13 2.68
C PHE A 9 -9.69 17.61 2.27
N SER A 10 -10.04 18.53 3.18
CA SER A 10 -10.12 19.96 2.86
C SER A 10 -8.78 20.70 2.99
N ILE A 11 -7.73 20.00 3.44
CA ILE A 11 -6.44 20.61 3.70
C ILE A 11 -5.58 20.56 2.44
N ASP A 12 -5.38 21.74 1.85
CA ASP A 12 -4.44 21.95 0.77
C ASP A 12 -3.00 21.65 1.26
N PRO A 13 -2.22 20.78 0.59
CA PRO A 13 -0.81 20.55 0.89
C PRO A 13 0.01 21.85 0.98
N GLN A 14 -0.33 22.86 0.18
CA GLN A 14 0.33 24.17 0.23
C GLN A 14 -0.02 24.93 1.50
N GLU A 15 -1.27 24.87 1.95
CA GLU A 15 -1.70 25.43 3.24
C GLU A 15 -1.02 24.70 4.40
N LEU A 16 -0.84 23.38 4.31
CA LEU A 16 -0.09 22.58 5.29
C LEU A 16 1.38 23.00 5.37
N ALA A 17 2.03 23.16 4.21
CA ALA A 17 3.42 23.61 4.13
C ALA A 17 3.56 25.05 4.63
N HIS A 18 2.61 25.93 4.29
CA HIS A 18 2.56 27.30 4.77
C HIS A 18 2.38 27.37 6.29
N ASN A 19 1.42 26.63 6.84
CA ASN A 19 1.18 26.52 8.28
C ASN A 19 2.38 25.94 9.02
N PHE A 20 3.08 24.96 8.42
CA PHE A 20 4.31 24.43 8.99
C PHE A 20 5.43 25.49 8.96
N ALA A 21 5.58 26.23 7.87
CA ALA A 21 6.59 27.28 7.72
C ALA A 21 6.37 28.48 8.68
N THR A 22 5.11 28.84 8.94
CA THR A 22 4.74 29.95 9.83
C THR A 22 4.63 29.55 11.30
N SER A 23 4.63 28.25 11.61
CA SER A 23 4.54 27.78 12.99
C SER A 23 5.79 28.09 13.84
N SER A 24 5.58 28.16 15.17
CA SER A 24 6.64 28.44 16.13
C SER A 24 7.76 27.39 16.05
N VAL A 25 9.00 27.77 16.40
CA VAL A 25 10.13 26.83 16.42
C VAL A 25 9.86 25.64 17.36
N LEU A 26 9.17 25.89 18.48
CA LEU A 26 8.79 24.84 19.42
C LEU A 26 7.82 23.84 18.80
N ASP A 27 6.82 24.29 18.05
CA ASP A 27 5.85 23.39 17.43
C ASP A 27 6.46 22.59 16.28
N ARG A 28 7.32 23.22 15.48
CA ARG A 28 8.14 22.51 14.47
C ARG A 28 9.03 21.45 15.11
N SER A 29 9.69 21.79 16.22
CA SER A 29 10.53 20.84 16.96
C SER A 29 9.74 19.65 17.50
N LYS A 30 8.52 19.86 18.02
CA LYS A 30 7.64 18.77 18.46
C LYS A 30 7.26 17.84 17.30
N ILE A 31 6.81 18.40 16.18
CA ILE A 31 6.44 17.61 15.00
C ILE A 31 7.64 16.84 14.46
N PHE A 32 8.80 17.52 14.32
CA PHE A 32 10.04 16.90 13.89
C PHE A 32 10.48 15.77 14.84
N SER A 33 10.39 15.98 16.15
CA SER A 33 10.72 14.96 17.16
C SER A 33 9.84 13.72 17.03
N ILE A 34 8.54 13.88 16.71
CA ILE A 34 7.64 12.74 16.44
C ILE A 34 8.14 11.96 15.23
N PHE A 35 8.49 12.63 14.12
CA PHE A 35 9.00 11.96 12.92
C PHE A 35 10.34 11.27 13.16
N VAL A 36 11.27 11.92 13.87
CA VAL A 36 12.55 11.33 14.24
C VAL A 36 12.35 10.12 15.14
N PHE A 37 11.49 10.21 16.15
CA PHE A 37 11.18 9.08 17.02
C PHE A 37 10.64 7.90 16.22
N VAL A 38 9.65 8.13 15.36
CA VAL A 38 9.08 7.09 14.48
C VAL A 38 10.16 6.49 13.58
N ALA A 39 10.99 7.32 12.95
CA ALA A 39 12.06 6.85 12.07
C ALA A 39 13.08 6.00 12.83
N VAL A 40 13.52 6.43 14.01
CA VAL A 40 14.44 5.67 14.87
C VAL A 40 13.80 4.35 15.31
N SER A 41 12.54 4.35 15.74
CA SER A 41 11.84 3.12 16.14
C SER A 41 11.72 2.09 15.01
N VAL A 42 11.50 2.54 13.77
CA VAL A 42 11.43 1.64 12.61
C VAL A 42 12.83 1.17 12.18
N LEU A 43 13.82 2.07 12.19
CA LEU A 43 15.16 1.78 11.71
C LEU A 43 16.03 1.02 12.71
N ILE A 44 15.71 1.05 14.01
CA ILE A 44 16.45 0.29 15.02
C ILE A 44 16.14 -1.22 14.95
N LEU A 45 14.97 -1.59 14.46
CA LEU A 45 14.51 -2.98 14.45
C LEU A 45 15.45 -3.94 13.68
N PRO A 46 15.92 -3.63 12.44
CA PRO A 46 16.91 -4.47 11.77
C PRO A 46 18.21 -4.65 12.58
N PHE A 47 18.68 -3.62 13.28
CA PHE A 47 19.88 -3.73 14.12
C PHE A 47 19.64 -4.67 15.30
N LEU A 48 18.50 -4.55 15.98
CA LEU A 48 18.15 -5.45 17.09
C LEU A 48 18.02 -6.89 16.62
N VAL A 49 17.41 -7.13 15.46
CA VAL A 49 17.30 -8.47 14.87
C VAL A 49 18.69 -9.04 14.56
N CYS A 50 19.59 -8.27 13.93
CA CYS A 50 20.95 -8.74 13.68
C CYS A 50 21.71 -9.06 14.97
N LEU A 51 21.68 -8.16 15.96
CA LEU A 51 22.33 -8.39 17.26
C LEU A 51 21.79 -9.64 17.98
N HIS A 52 20.49 -9.91 17.84
CA HIS A 52 19.88 -11.12 18.38
C HIS A 52 20.36 -12.37 17.65
N VAL A 53 20.33 -12.37 16.31
CA VAL A 53 20.81 -13.50 15.49
C VAL A 53 22.28 -13.78 15.76
N ASP A 54 23.09 -12.74 15.96
CA ASP A 54 24.51 -12.85 16.30
C ASP A 54 24.75 -13.37 17.74
N GLY A 55 23.69 -13.58 18.53
CA GLY A 55 23.77 -14.07 19.91
C GLY A 55 24.24 -13.02 20.93
N THR A 56 24.28 -11.74 20.55
CA THR A 56 24.80 -10.65 21.41
C THR A 56 23.98 -10.48 22.69
N PHE A 57 22.68 -10.75 22.64
CA PHE A 57 21.78 -10.65 23.80
C PHE A 57 21.80 -11.89 24.72
N GLY A 58 22.59 -12.91 24.36
CA GLY A 58 22.64 -14.19 25.08
C GLY A 58 21.67 -15.25 24.52
N PRO A 59 21.84 -16.53 24.90
CA PRO A 59 21.10 -17.65 24.33
C PRO A 59 19.61 -17.68 24.74
N ASP A 60 19.27 -17.07 25.88
CA ASP A 60 17.90 -17.03 26.43
C ASP A 60 17.18 -15.70 26.10
N ALA A 61 17.72 -14.92 25.16
CA ALA A 61 17.10 -13.67 24.75
C ALA A 61 15.74 -13.93 24.08
N SER A 62 14.72 -13.15 24.47
CA SER A 62 13.39 -13.27 23.87
C SER A 62 13.28 -12.44 22.58
N TRP A 63 12.82 -13.09 21.51
CA TRP A 63 12.38 -12.47 20.28
C TRP A 63 11.21 -11.52 20.53
N PHE A 64 10.28 -11.88 21.42
CA PHE A 64 9.21 -10.97 21.82
C PHE A 64 9.74 -9.64 22.38
N ALA A 65 10.79 -9.68 23.20
CA ALA A 65 11.45 -8.47 23.71
C ALA A 65 12.20 -7.70 22.61
N THR A 66 12.84 -8.42 21.69
CA THR A 66 13.60 -7.84 20.57
C THR A 66 12.71 -7.08 19.59
N LEU A 67 11.47 -7.56 19.43
CA LEU A 67 10.46 -6.96 18.55
C LEU A 67 9.65 -5.84 19.22
N ILE A 68 10.00 -5.37 20.42
CA ILE A 68 9.30 -4.25 21.10
C ILE A 68 9.08 -3.03 20.21
N PRO A 69 10.06 -2.53 19.43
CA PRO A 69 9.82 -1.40 18.53
C PRO A 69 8.72 -1.65 17.49
N LEU A 70 8.62 -2.90 16.99
CA LEU A 70 7.55 -3.31 16.08
C LEU A 70 6.19 -3.29 16.81
N TRP A 71 6.10 -3.83 18.02
CA TRP A 71 4.84 -3.82 18.80
C TRP A 71 4.31 -2.42 19.09
N PHE A 72 5.20 -1.47 19.37
CA PHE A 72 4.82 -0.07 19.53
C PHE A 72 4.25 0.52 18.22
N TRP A 73 4.86 0.20 17.09
CA TRP A 73 4.39 0.61 15.78
C TRP A 73 3.02 0.00 15.46
N ASP A 74 2.83 -1.28 15.77
CA ASP A 74 1.57 -1.96 15.53
C ASP A 74 0.44 -1.43 16.40
N ALA A 75 0.72 -1.18 17.68
CA ALA A 75 -0.24 -0.55 18.58
C ALA A 75 -0.67 0.83 18.07
N PHE A 76 0.27 1.62 17.54
CA PHE A 76 -0.02 2.93 16.97
C PHE A 76 -0.91 2.83 15.71
N ILE A 77 -0.59 1.94 14.77
CA ILE A 77 -1.39 1.73 13.55
C ILE A 77 -2.77 1.15 13.90
N LEU A 78 -2.84 0.22 14.84
CA LEU A 78 -4.10 -0.36 15.31
C LEU A 78 -5.00 0.73 15.90
N PHE A 79 -4.44 1.58 16.75
CA PHE A 79 -5.15 2.73 17.32
C PHE A 79 -5.67 3.65 16.21
N TYR A 80 -4.83 3.97 15.21
CA TYR A 80 -5.26 4.76 14.05
C TYR A 80 -6.44 4.12 13.30
N HIS A 81 -6.39 2.82 13.00
CA HIS A 81 -7.47 2.12 12.30
C HIS A 81 -8.78 2.10 13.11
N ILE A 82 -8.70 1.82 14.41
CA ILE A 82 -9.86 1.87 15.32
C ILE A 82 -10.45 3.27 15.33
N ARG A 83 -9.61 4.30 15.49
CA ARG A 83 -10.04 5.70 15.52
C ARG A 83 -10.72 6.12 14.22
N VAL A 84 -10.17 5.74 13.07
CA VAL A 84 -10.76 6.01 11.75
C VAL A 84 -12.14 5.33 11.58
N ILE A 85 -12.36 4.16 12.20
CA ILE A 85 -13.67 3.52 12.22
C ILE A 85 -14.64 4.26 13.16
N LEU A 86 -14.19 4.65 14.35
CA LEU A 86 -15.00 5.34 15.35
C LEU A 86 -15.45 6.74 14.91
N MET A 87 -14.70 7.40 14.02
CA MET A 87 -15.09 8.68 13.42
C MET A 87 -16.37 8.60 12.56
N GLY A 88 -16.81 7.41 12.16
CA GLY A 88 -18.02 7.23 11.34
C GLY A 88 -17.88 7.79 9.92
N PRO A 89 -18.97 7.81 9.14
CA PRO A 89 -18.96 8.32 7.76
C PRO A 89 -18.45 9.77 7.71
N ILE A 90 -17.60 10.07 6.72
CA ILE A 90 -17.11 11.45 6.56
C ILE A 90 -18.28 12.32 6.10
N GLN A 91 -18.47 13.45 6.80
CA GLN A 91 -19.52 14.39 6.46
C GLN A 91 -19.28 14.99 5.08
N LYS A 92 -20.38 15.20 4.35
CA LYS A 92 -20.33 15.83 3.04
C LYS A 92 -19.90 17.30 3.21
N PRO A 93 -18.93 17.78 2.42
CA PRO A 93 -18.64 19.22 2.34
C PRO A 93 -19.84 20.00 1.80
N ASP A 94 -20.10 21.19 2.35
CA ASP A 94 -21.29 21.99 2.00
C ASP A 94 -21.37 22.37 0.51
N HIS A 95 -20.22 22.51 -0.15
CA HIS A 95 -20.10 22.94 -1.54
C HIS A 95 -20.39 21.84 -2.57
N ILE A 96 -20.51 20.57 -2.17
CA ILE A 96 -20.72 19.44 -3.09
C ILE A 96 -22.19 18.99 -3.03
N PRO A 97 -22.90 18.83 -4.16
CA PRO A 97 -24.24 18.24 -4.19
C PRO A 97 -24.28 16.85 -3.53
N ALA A 98 -25.38 16.50 -2.87
CA ALA A 98 -25.50 15.20 -2.17
C ALA A 98 -25.42 14.00 -3.14
N GLU A 99 -25.82 14.20 -4.40
CA GLU A 99 -25.82 13.19 -5.46
C GLU A 99 -24.41 12.87 -5.98
N GLU A 100 -23.49 13.84 -5.90
CA GLU A 100 -22.10 13.71 -6.40
C GLU A 100 -21.12 13.29 -5.30
N TRP A 101 -21.50 13.46 -4.03
CA TRP A 101 -20.64 13.10 -2.91
C TRP A 101 -20.52 11.60 -2.73
N VAL A 102 -19.28 11.12 -2.82
CA VAL A 102 -18.91 9.75 -2.47
C VAL A 102 -17.88 9.81 -1.35
N ASP A 103 -18.18 9.17 -0.21
CA ASP A 103 -17.20 9.04 0.88
C ASP A 103 -15.91 8.42 0.31
N PRO A 104 -14.77 9.13 0.35
CA PRO A 104 -13.51 8.64 -0.21
C PRO A 104 -13.03 7.37 0.51
N LEU A 105 -13.39 7.24 1.78
CA LEU A 105 -13.04 6.12 2.64
C LEU A 105 -14.31 5.50 3.24
N PRO A 106 -15.15 4.80 2.46
CA PRO A 106 -16.39 4.22 2.97
C PRO A 106 -16.11 3.19 4.06
N MET A 107 -17.04 3.01 5.01
CA MET A 107 -16.88 2.12 6.17
C MET A 107 -16.40 0.70 5.80
N LYS A 108 -16.91 0.13 4.70
CA LYS A 108 -16.46 -1.18 4.21
C LYS A 108 -14.94 -1.23 3.94
N LYS A 109 -14.35 -0.17 3.39
CA LYS A 109 -12.90 -0.09 3.15
C LYS A 109 -12.13 0.05 4.47
N ARG A 110 -12.65 0.78 5.45
CA ARG A 110 -12.04 0.97 6.77
C ARG A 110 -11.95 -0.33 7.55
N PHE A 111 -13.07 -1.04 7.70
CA PHE A 111 -13.11 -2.36 8.33
C PHE A 111 -12.21 -3.35 7.62
N PHE A 112 -12.22 -3.35 6.29
CA PHE A 112 -11.34 -4.22 5.52
C PHE A 112 -9.85 -3.89 5.73
N SER A 113 -9.50 -2.60 5.87
CA SER A 113 -8.13 -2.18 6.20
C SER A 113 -7.71 -2.67 7.58
N LEU A 114 -8.57 -2.51 8.59
CA LEU A 114 -8.32 -3.02 9.94
C LEU A 114 -8.14 -4.55 9.92
N ALA A 115 -9.03 -5.28 9.26
CA ALA A 115 -8.94 -6.74 9.17
C ALA A 115 -7.61 -7.20 8.53
N ARG A 116 -7.16 -6.50 7.48
CA ARG A 116 -5.86 -6.78 6.86
C ARG A 116 -4.68 -6.47 7.75
N PHE A 117 -4.77 -5.40 8.54
CA PHE A 117 -3.74 -5.06 9.50
C PHE A 117 -3.66 -6.11 10.62
N LEU A 118 -4.81 -6.57 11.13
CA LEU A 118 -4.85 -7.65 12.12
C LEU A 118 -4.24 -8.97 11.62
N LEU A 119 -4.33 -9.26 10.31
CA LEU A 119 -3.63 -10.42 9.73
C LEU A 119 -2.11 -10.28 9.81
N ILE A 120 -1.57 -9.07 9.65
CA ILE A 120 -0.13 -8.80 9.77
C ILE A 120 0.31 -9.00 11.22
N VAL A 121 -0.39 -8.37 12.17
CA VAL A 121 -0.12 -8.51 13.61
C VAL A 121 -0.20 -9.97 14.05
N LEU A 122 -1.20 -10.71 13.57
CA LEU A 122 -1.33 -12.13 13.86
C LEU A 122 -0.13 -12.94 13.33
N PHE A 123 0.33 -12.64 12.11
CA PHE A 123 1.53 -13.26 11.55
C PHE A 123 2.77 -12.96 12.41
N GLU A 124 2.99 -11.70 12.79
CA GLU A 124 4.14 -11.29 13.60
C GLU A 124 4.14 -11.95 14.98
N LEU A 125 2.99 -12.03 15.64
CA LEU A 125 2.82 -12.75 16.90
C LEU A 125 3.16 -14.24 16.77
N LEU A 126 2.66 -14.90 15.72
CA LEU A 126 2.94 -16.32 15.47
C LEU A 126 4.42 -16.57 15.19
N VAL A 127 5.08 -15.68 14.44
CA VAL A 127 6.52 -15.73 14.18
C VAL A 127 7.29 -15.56 15.49
N ALA A 128 6.96 -14.55 16.31
CA ALA A 128 7.63 -14.32 17.59
C ALA A 128 7.51 -15.52 18.52
N LEU A 129 6.30 -16.09 18.66
CA LEU A 129 6.06 -17.29 19.48
C LEU A 129 6.83 -18.51 18.99
N LYS A 130 7.00 -18.67 17.66
CA LYS A 130 7.78 -19.75 17.07
C LYS A 130 9.27 -19.55 17.31
N LEU A 131 9.78 -18.34 17.13
CA LEU A 131 11.19 -18.00 17.33
C LEU A 131 11.61 -18.13 18.81
N ASP A 132 10.72 -17.80 19.74
CA ASP A 132 10.91 -18.03 21.18
C ASP A 132 10.71 -19.49 21.61
N LEU A 133 10.50 -20.41 20.66
CA LEU A 133 10.25 -21.84 20.91
C LEU A 133 9.03 -22.13 21.81
N ILE A 134 8.14 -21.15 22.00
CA ILE A 134 6.91 -21.28 22.80
C ILE A 134 5.87 -22.10 22.04
N ALA A 135 5.79 -21.91 20.71
CA ALA A 135 4.82 -22.58 19.86
C ALA A 135 5.50 -23.44 18.79
N ASN A 136 5.28 -24.77 18.83
CA ASN A 136 5.79 -25.68 17.81
C ASN A 136 4.81 -25.85 16.62
N ILE A 137 4.52 -24.73 15.94
CA ILE A 137 3.63 -24.70 14.76
C ILE A 137 4.51 -24.76 13.49
N PRO A 138 4.11 -25.48 12.43
CA PRO A 138 4.84 -25.47 11.16
C PRO A 138 4.79 -24.09 10.50
N TRP A 139 5.85 -23.71 9.77
CA TRP A 139 5.94 -22.38 9.15
C TRP A 139 4.84 -22.16 8.13
N SER A 140 4.44 -23.20 7.40
CA SER A 140 3.29 -23.16 6.49
C SER A 140 1.99 -22.65 7.13
N VAL A 141 1.74 -22.95 8.41
CA VAL A 141 0.57 -22.47 9.17
C VAL A 141 0.81 -21.07 9.72
N ILE A 142 2.02 -20.76 10.19
CA ILE A 142 2.39 -19.41 10.67
C ILE A 142 2.18 -18.37 9.57
N PHE A 143 2.55 -18.67 8.33
CA PHE A 143 2.42 -17.79 7.17
C PHE A 143 0.97 -17.67 6.64
N PHE A 144 0.01 -18.41 7.17
CA PHE A 144 -1.37 -18.39 6.69
C PHE A 144 -2.04 -16.99 6.66
N PRO A 145 -1.88 -16.13 7.68
CA PRO A 145 -2.41 -14.76 7.64
C PRO A 145 -1.82 -13.95 6.48
N LEU A 146 -0.53 -14.17 6.16
CA LEU A 146 0.15 -13.53 5.03
C LEU A 146 -0.42 -14.01 3.69
N TYR A 147 -0.78 -15.29 3.54
CA TYR A 147 -1.42 -15.78 2.31
C TYR A 147 -2.78 -15.11 2.08
N ILE A 148 -3.59 -14.97 3.14
CA ILE A 148 -4.89 -14.27 3.03
C ILE A 148 -4.66 -12.81 2.66
N TRP A 149 -3.70 -12.16 3.31
CA TRP A 149 -3.34 -10.78 3.01
C TRP A 149 -2.93 -10.60 1.54
N GLU A 150 -2.14 -11.54 1.01
CA GLU A 150 -1.67 -11.49 -0.37
C GLU A 150 -2.77 -11.82 -1.38
N ALA A 151 -3.55 -12.87 -1.14
CA ALA A 151 -4.70 -13.24 -1.96
C ALA A 151 -5.71 -12.10 -2.07
N THR A 152 -5.99 -11.41 -0.95
CA THR A 152 -6.89 -10.25 -0.96
C THR A 152 -6.30 -9.03 -1.69
N THR A 153 -4.96 -8.89 -1.72
CA THR A 153 -4.28 -7.86 -2.54
C THR A 153 -4.48 -8.16 -4.02
N LEU A 154 -4.20 -9.40 -4.43
CA LEU A 154 -4.35 -9.86 -5.80
C LEU A 154 -5.79 -9.72 -6.28
N TYR A 155 -6.76 -10.19 -5.48
CA TYR A 155 -8.18 -10.09 -5.79
C TYR A 155 -8.62 -8.66 -6.13
N LYS A 156 -8.12 -7.66 -5.39
CA LYS A 156 -8.43 -6.24 -5.64
C LYS A 156 -7.73 -5.67 -6.88
N LYS A 157 -6.49 -6.07 -7.12
CA LYS A 157 -5.66 -5.51 -8.21
C LYS A 157 -5.93 -6.17 -9.56
N TRP A 158 -6.37 -7.42 -9.55
CA TRP A 158 -6.67 -8.20 -10.74
C TRP A 158 -7.67 -7.53 -11.71
N PRO A 159 -8.87 -7.08 -11.28
CA PRO A 159 -9.79 -6.41 -12.20
C PRO A 159 -9.21 -5.09 -12.75
N LEU A 160 -8.49 -4.32 -11.92
CA LEU A 160 -7.86 -3.07 -12.35
C LEU A 160 -6.77 -3.30 -13.41
N ALA A 161 -5.97 -4.35 -13.26
CA ALA A 161 -4.93 -4.71 -14.23
C ALA A 161 -5.50 -5.22 -15.56
N ARG A 162 -6.70 -5.85 -15.51
CA ARG A 162 -7.46 -6.33 -16.67
C ARG A 162 -8.40 -5.29 -17.26
N MET A 163 -8.51 -4.12 -16.65
CA MET A 163 -9.36 -3.03 -17.11
C MET A 163 -9.00 -2.67 -18.56
N ARG A 164 -10.00 -2.72 -19.44
CA ARG A 164 -9.91 -2.22 -20.81
C ARG A 164 -10.39 -0.77 -20.80
N ILE A 165 -9.50 0.13 -21.20
CA ILE A 165 -9.81 1.54 -21.35
C ILE A 165 -10.20 1.70 -22.81
N VAL A 166 -11.37 2.26 -23.07
CA VAL A 166 -11.96 2.38 -24.42
C VAL A 166 -12.42 3.82 -24.58
N THR A 167 -12.17 4.43 -25.73
CA THR A 167 -12.69 5.78 -25.99
C THR A 167 -14.16 5.73 -26.37
N VAL A 168 -14.88 6.85 -26.20
CA VAL A 168 -16.27 6.96 -26.68
C VAL A 168 -16.34 6.65 -28.17
N GLU A 169 -15.40 7.15 -28.96
CA GLU A 169 -15.32 6.91 -30.41
C GLU A 169 -15.15 5.41 -30.74
N ASP A 170 -14.21 4.72 -30.09
CA ASP A 170 -14.00 3.27 -30.30
C ASP A 170 -15.26 2.46 -29.94
N LEU A 171 -15.96 2.88 -28.88
CA LEU A 171 -17.16 2.21 -28.39
C LEU A 171 -18.35 2.42 -29.35
N GLU A 172 -18.53 3.65 -29.83
CA GLU A 172 -19.54 3.99 -30.84
C GLU A 172 -19.29 3.25 -32.15
N GLN A 173 -18.02 3.15 -32.57
CA GLN A 173 -17.62 2.39 -33.75
C GLN A 173 -17.91 0.89 -33.57
N ALA A 174 -17.59 0.32 -32.40
CA ALA A 174 -17.78 -1.11 -32.14
C ALA A 174 -19.26 -1.51 -31.99
N LEU A 175 -20.11 -0.61 -31.49
CA LEU A 175 -21.51 -0.90 -31.19
C LEU A 175 -22.49 -0.30 -32.21
N GLY A 176 -21.99 0.50 -33.16
CA GLY A 176 -22.77 1.03 -34.29
C GLY A 176 -23.86 2.04 -33.89
N LYS A 177 -23.82 2.59 -32.66
CA LYS A 177 -24.75 3.63 -32.21
C LYS A 177 -24.03 4.67 -31.32
N PRO A 178 -24.42 5.96 -31.38
CA PRO A 178 -23.87 7.01 -30.52
C PRO A 178 -24.03 6.70 -29.03
N PHE A 179 -23.05 7.07 -28.21
CA PHE A 179 -23.03 6.81 -26.77
C PHE A 179 -24.19 7.49 -26.03
N THR A 180 -24.67 8.61 -26.58
CA THR A 180 -25.84 9.35 -26.09
C THR A 180 -27.14 8.54 -26.19
N GLN A 181 -27.22 7.58 -27.11
CA GLN A 181 -28.42 6.75 -27.34
C GLN A 181 -28.44 5.48 -26.47
N PHE A 182 -27.40 5.21 -25.68
CA PHE A 182 -27.41 4.07 -24.77
C PHE A 182 -28.31 4.36 -23.57
N THR A 183 -29.15 3.37 -23.26
CA THR A 183 -29.94 3.37 -22.03
C THR A 183 -29.02 3.25 -20.81
N GLN A 184 -29.45 3.78 -19.66
CA GLN A 184 -28.69 3.66 -18.40
C GLN A 184 -28.25 2.22 -18.07
N PRO A 185 -29.10 1.17 -18.19
CA PRO A 185 -28.67 -0.19 -17.92
C PRO A 185 -27.58 -0.70 -18.89
N GLU A 186 -27.58 -0.24 -20.14
CA GLU A 186 -26.49 -0.57 -21.07
C GLU A 186 -25.19 0.14 -20.68
N LYS A 187 -25.27 1.42 -20.28
CA LYS A 187 -24.11 2.17 -19.78
C LYS A 187 -23.53 1.50 -18.53
N ASP A 188 -24.37 1.01 -17.62
CA ASP A 188 -23.93 0.28 -16.42
C ASP A 188 -23.25 -1.06 -16.77
N LEU A 189 -23.76 -1.78 -17.78
CA LEU A 189 -23.14 -3.01 -18.26
C LEU A 189 -21.78 -2.75 -18.93
N ILE A 190 -21.67 -1.67 -19.69
CA ILE A 190 -20.42 -1.22 -20.32
C ILE A 190 -19.43 -0.80 -19.23
N GLY A 191 -19.84 0.03 -18.27
CA GLY A 191 -19.02 0.50 -17.15
C GLY A 191 -18.50 -0.62 -16.24
N LYS A 192 -19.18 -1.77 -16.18
CA LYS A 192 -18.67 -2.97 -15.48
C LYS A 192 -17.49 -3.64 -16.18
N ARG A 193 -17.35 -3.47 -17.50
CA ARG A 193 -16.33 -4.17 -18.32
C ARG A 193 -15.25 -3.24 -18.88
N TYR A 194 -15.60 -1.99 -19.12
CA TYR A 194 -14.78 -0.99 -19.77
C TYR A 194 -14.77 0.29 -18.96
N ASN A 195 -13.60 0.90 -18.85
CA ASN A 195 -13.51 2.28 -18.39
C ASN A 195 -13.59 3.17 -19.63
N VAL A 196 -14.75 3.81 -19.82
CA VAL A 196 -15.03 4.62 -21.00
C VAL A 196 -14.50 6.03 -20.75
N VAL A 197 -13.63 6.50 -21.63
CA VAL A 197 -13.07 7.86 -21.56
C VAL A 197 -13.47 8.67 -22.80
N PRO A 198 -13.59 10.01 -22.70
CA PRO A 198 -13.98 10.84 -23.83
C PRO A 198 -13.04 10.72 -25.04
N ASN A 199 -11.72 10.82 -24.81
CA ASN A 199 -10.69 10.75 -25.85
C ASN A 199 -9.34 10.32 -25.25
N LEU A 200 -8.34 10.08 -26.11
CA LEU A 200 -7.00 9.65 -25.67
C LEU A 200 -6.17 10.76 -25.00
N ASN A 201 -6.50 12.02 -25.24
CA ASN A 201 -5.74 13.18 -24.76
C ASN A 201 -6.31 13.78 -23.47
N CYS A 202 -7.30 13.14 -22.85
CA CYS A 202 -7.91 13.65 -21.63
C CYS A 202 -7.13 13.19 -20.39
N PRO A 203 -7.13 14.00 -19.31
CA PRO A 203 -6.46 13.63 -18.06
C PRO A 203 -7.03 12.34 -17.43
N GLU A 204 -8.29 12.02 -17.71
CA GLU A 204 -8.95 10.79 -17.23
C GLU A 204 -8.35 9.53 -17.86
N PHE A 205 -8.02 9.58 -19.16
CA PHE A 205 -7.34 8.47 -19.85
C PHE A 205 -5.97 8.21 -19.25
N GLU A 206 -5.19 9.27 -19.05
CA GLU A 206 -3.87 9.18 -18.42
C GLU A 206 -3.96 8.62 -16.99
N ALA A 207 -4.92 9.10 -16.19
CA ALA A 207 -5.15 8.61 -14.83
C ALA A 207 -5.56 7.13 -14.80
N ALA A 208 -6.46 6.71 -15.69
CA ALA A 208 -6.88 5.33 -15.83
C ALA A 208 -5.73 4.42 -16.27
N GLN A 209 -4.89 4.88 -17.19
CA GLN A 209 -3.73 4.13 -17.66
C GLN A 209 -2.67 4.00 -16.56
N LYS A 210 -2.39 5.07 -15.81
CA LYS A 210 -1.50 5.02 -14.63
C LYS A 210 -2.01 4.04 -13.58
N LEU A 211 -3.32 4.02 -13.31
CA LEU A 211 -3.94 3.08 -12.38
C LEU A 211 -3.76 1.62 -12.83
N LYS A 212 -3.98 1.36 -14.12
CA LYS A 212 -3.79 0.03 -14.73
C LYS A 212 -2.33 -0.44 -14.67
N VAL A 213 -1.38 0.41 -15.03
CA VAL A 213 0.06 0.12 -14.96
C VAL A 213 0.47 -0.17 -13.52
N ARG A 214 0.04 0.67 -12.56
CA ARG A 214 0.28 0.44 -11.13
C ARG A 214 -0.29 -0.89 -10.65
N ALA A 215 -1.52 -1.23 -11.04
CA ALA A 215 -2.14 -2.50 -10.68
C ALA A 215 -1.37 -3.70 -11.25
N ARG A 216 -0.84 -3.61 -12.48
CA ARG A 216 0.02 -4.66 -13.07
C ARG A 216 1.33 -4.81 -12.31
N HIS A 217 1.99 -3.71 -11.97
CA HIS A 217 3.21 -3.75 -11.16
C HIS A 217 2.95 -4.37 -9.78
N ASP A 218 1.82 -4.05 -9.14
CA ASP A 218 1.45 -4.64 -7.85
C ASP A 218 1.23 -6.16 -7.97
N ILE A 219 0.62 -6.66 -9.05
CA ILE A 219 0.47 -8.10 -9.31
C ILE A 219 1.82 -8.78 -9.53
N ILE A 220 2.73 -8.16 -10.30
CA ILE A 220 4.07 -8.71 -10.53
C ILE A 220 4.84 -8.81 -9.21
N LYS A 221 4.85 -7.73 -8.40
CA LYS A 221 5.45 -7.75 -7.06
C LYS A 221 4.85 -8.85 -6.20
N SER A 222 3.53 -9.01 -6.28
CA SER A 222 2.83 -10.04 -5.54
C SER A 222 3.24 -11.45 -5.95
N LEU A 223 3.42 -11.71 -7.24
CA LEU A 223 3.94 -12.97 -7.74
C LEU A 223 5.34 -13.27 -7.22
N PHE A 224 6.25 -12.28 -7.24
CA PHE A 224 7.59 -12.43 -6.65
C PHE A 224 7.54 -12.76 -5.16
N ARG A 225 6.63 -12.14 -4.40
CA ARG A 225 6.43 -12.46 -2.97
C ARG A 225 5.91 -13.87 -2.77
N VAL A 226 4.95 -14.33 -3.58
CA VAL A 226 4.45 -15.71 -3.52
C VAL A 226 5.57 -16.70 -3.79
N VAL A 227 6.37 -16.49 -4.84
CA VAL A 227 7.53 -17.33 -5.15
C VAL A 227 8.54 -17.32 -4.01
N PHE A 228 8.87 -16.15 -3.48
CA PHE A 228 9.77 -16.02 -2.32
C PHE A 228 9.26 -16.80 -1.11
N VAL A 229 7.99 -16.65 -0.75
CA VAL A 229 7.40 -17.33 0.41
C VAL A 229 7.40 -18.86 0.20
N ILE A 230 7.11 -19.36 -1.00
CA ILE A 230 7.19 -20.79 -1.30
C ILE A 230 8.62 -21.32 -1.08
N VAL A 231 9.62 -20.64 -1.64
CA VAL A 231 11.04 -21.03 -1.51
C VAL A 231 11.49 -20.96 -0.04
N LEU A 232 11.06 -19.93 0.68
CA LEU A 232 11.34 -19.76 2.11
C LEU A 232 10.72 -20.88 2.95
N LEU A 233 9.47 -21.25 2.69
CA LEU A 233 8.79 -22.32 3.41
C LEU A 233 9.41 -23.69 3.15
N VAL A 234 9.82 -23.95 1.91
CA VAL A 234 10.58 -25.17 1.58
C VAL A 234 11.85 -25.22 2.43
N GLN A 235 12.62 -24.13 2.49
CA GLN A 235 13.82 -24.06 3.32
C GLN A 235 13.52 -24.25 4.82
N LEU A 236 12.46 -23.61 5.33
CA LEU A 236 12.15 -23.57 6.77
C LEU A 236 11.48 -24.85 7.30
N ASP A 237 10.57 -25.47 6.55
CA ASP A 237 9.85 -26.69 6.96
C ASP A 237 10.51 -27.97 6.43
N GLY A 238 11.26 -27.90 5.32
CA GLY A 238 11.73 -29.07 4.59
C GLY A 238 13.10 -29.62 4.99
N ASN A 239 13.76 -29.02 6.00
CA ASN A 239 15.15 -29.36 6.39
C ASN A 239 16.13 -29.36 5.20
N PHE A 240 15.92 -28.47 4.23
CA PHE A 240 16.86 -28.28 3.14
C PHE A 240 17.99 -27.35 3.60
N ASP A 241 19.21 -27.55 3.09
CA ASP A 241 20.37 -26.70 3.38
C ASP A 241 20.67 -25.79 2.17
N TRP A 242 19.66 -25.11 1.62
CA TRP A 242 19.91 -24.18 0.53
C TRP A 242 20.63 -22.93 1.02
N ASN A 243 21.49 -22.39 0.17
CA ASN A 243 22.12 -21.11 0.43
C ASN A 243 21.06 -20.01 0.53
N TRP A 244 21.08 -19.21 1.59
CA TRP A 244 20.14 -18.10 1.81
C TRP A 244 20.12 -17.09 0.65
N TRP A 245 21.23 -16.89 -0.08
CA TRP A 245 21.25 -16.07 -1.28
C TRP A 245 20.29 -16.57 -2.37
N ILE A 246 20.16 -17.89 -2.52
CA ILE A 246 19.22 -18.52 -3.46
C ILE A 246 17.78 -18.35 -2.94
N VAL A 247 17.57 -18.59 -1.65
CA VAL A 247 16.25 -18.44 -1.00
C VAL A 247 15.70 -17.03 -1.18
N PHE A 248 16.54 -16.01 -1.01
CA PHE A 248 16.18 -14.61 -1.17
C PHE A 248 16.26 -14.10 -2.61
N SER A 249 16.66 -14.92 -3.59
CA SER A 249 16.80 -14.49 -4.99
C SER A 249 15.55 -13.84 -5.60
N PRO A 250 14.30 -14.29 -5.35
CA PRO A 250 13.12 -13.62 -5.90
C PRO A 250 12.96 -12.20 -5.34
N PHE A 251 13.33 -11.99 -4.07
CA PHE A 251 13.31 -10.68 -3.43
C PHE A 251 14.39 -9.75 -4.01
N TRP A 252 15.60 -10.26 -4.24
CA TRP A 252 16.68 -9.48 -4.86
C TRP A 252 16.32 -9.05 -6.29
N VAL A 253 15.81 -9.97 -7.12
CA VAL A 253 15.36 -9.67 -8.48
C VAL A 253 14.26 -8.61 -8.45
N MET A 254 13.25 -8.78 -7.59
CA MET A 254 12.19 -7.78 -7.43
C MET A 254 12.74 -6.40 -7.04
N THR A 255 13.71 -6.34 -6.14
CA THR A 255 14.32 -5.08 -5.68
C THR A 255 15.06 -4.38 -6.82
N VAL A 256 15.87 -5.11 -7.58
CA VAL A 256 16.57 -4.58 -8.77
C VAL A 256 15.58 -4.03 -9.80
N LEU A 257 14.50 -4.76 -10.08
CA LEU A 257 13.45 -4.31 -11.00
C LEU A 257 12.75 -3.02 -10.52
N ILE A 258 12.51 -2.88 -9.21
CA ILE A 258 11.93 -1.66 -8.63
C ILE A 258 12.88 -0.48 -8.76
N CYS A 259 14.17 -0.68 -8.45
CA CYS A 259 15.20 0.37 -8.60
C CYS A 259 15.30 0.83 -10.06
N PHE A 260 15.32 -0.12 -11.00
CA PHE A 260 15.37 0.18 -12.43
C PHE A 260 14.13 0.94 -12.91
N ALA A 261 12.92 0.50 -12.52
CA ALA A 261 11.68 1.19 -12.87
C ALA A 261 11.62 2.62 -12.30
N ASN A 262 12.07 2.84 -11.07
CA ASN A 262 12.14 4.16 -10.47
C ASN A 262 13.16 5.06 -11.18
N PHE A 263 14.31 4.51 -11.57
CA PHE A 263 15.31 5.25 -12.35
C PHE A 263 14.76 5.69 -13.71
N GLN A 264 14.05 4.81 -14.41
CA GLN A 264 13.38 5.16 -15.68
C GLN A 264 12.31 6.24 -15.49
N ALA A 265 11.47 6.11 -14.46
CA ALA A 265 10.46 7.11 -14.17
C ALA A 265 11.06 8.49 -13.83
N TYR A 266 12.19 8.51 -13.10
CA TYR A 266 12.91 9.74 -12.82
C TYR A 266 13.46 10.38 -14.12
N ALA A 267 14.07 9.59 -15.00
CA ALA A 267 14.58 10.07 -16.27
C ALA A 267 13.47 10.66 -17.16
N GLU A 268 12.30 10.01 -17.23
CA GLU A 268 11.13 10.51 -17.97
C GLU A 268 10.61 11.84 -17.38
N VAL A 269 10.51 11.94 -16.06
CA VAL A 269 10.11 13.20 -15.40
C VAL A 269 11.12 14.30 -15.68
N GLN A 270 12.42 14.00 -15.61
CA GLN A 270 13.47 14.96 -15.90
C GLN A 270 13.39 15.47 -17.35
N GLU A 271 13.21 14.57 -18.33
CA GLU A 271 13.04 14.95 -19.74
C GLU A 271 11.80 15.83 -19.95
N ASN A 272 10.69 15.49 -19.30
CA ASN A 272 9.45 16.26 -19.38
C ASN A 272 9.56 17.64 -18.71
N THR A 273 10.32 17.74 -17.62
CA THR A 273 10.62 19.02 -16.96
C THR A 273 11.49 19.90 -17.85
N LEU A 274 12.57 19.35 -18.45
CA LEU A 274 13.44 20.07 -19.38
C LEU A 274 12.68 20.57 -20.62
N LYS A 275 11.71 19.80 -21.12
CA LYS A 275 10.84 20.25 -22.23
C LYS A 275 9.92 21.42 -21.84
N LYS A 276 9.50 21.50 -20.57
CA LYS A 276 8.63 22.56 -20.07
C LYS A 276 9.39 23.81 -19.67
N ASP A 277 10.58 23.64 -19.12
CA ASP A 277 11.49 24.72 -18.75
C ASP A 277 12.92 24.36 -19.18
N PRO A 278 13.35 24.82 -20.37
CA PRO A 278 14.68 24.51 -20.90
C PRO A 278 15.84 25.12 -20.11
N ASN A 279 15.56 26.04 -19.18
CA ASN A 279 16.56 26.77 -18.42
C ASN A 279 16.81 26.20 -17.00
N LEU A 280 16.19 25.06 -16.69
CA LEU A 280 16.30 24.32 -15.43
C LEU A 280 17.47 23.32 -15.48
#